data_AF-A0A350JKP1-F1
#
_entry.id   AF-A0A350JKP1-F1
#
_cell.length_a   1.000
_cell.length_b   1.000
_cell.length_c   1.000
_cell.angle_alpha   90.00
_cell.angle_beta   90.00
_cell.angle_gamma   90.00
#
_symmetry.space_group_name_H-M   'P 1'
#
loop_
_entity.id
_entity.type
_entity.pdbx_description
1 polymer ?
#
loop_
_entity_poly.entity_id
_entity_poly.type
_entity_poly.pdbx_seq_one_letter_code
_entity_poly.pdbx_strand_id
1 'polypeptide(L)'
;MTYSTFSDSAFDSCQLQNANFSNSQLARSNFRNCSFESACMDDCDLNIVDFSGSDVLTASFERSNYLDAAGFNEIKSARLSKDLAAG
;
A
#
# COMPACT_ATOMS: atom_id res chain seq x y z
N MET A 1 11.32 -5.27 -3.67
CA MET A 1 11.64 -3.90 -3.20
C MET A 1 11.62 -3.83 -1.67
N THR A 2 11.89 -4.94 -0.98
CA THR A 2 11.86 -5.06 0.49
C THR A 2 12.98 -4.26 1.15
N TYR A 3 12.78 -3.78 2.39
CA TYR A 3 13.78 -3.05 3.19
C TYR A 3 14.33 -1.76 2.52
N SER A 4 13.58 -1.18 1.59
CA SER A 4 14.06 -0.06 0.79
C SER A 4 13.54 1.28 1.31
N THR A 5 14.17 2.38 0.91
CA THR A 5 13.70 3.74 1.20
C THR A 5 13.25 4.40 -0.10
N PHE A 6 11.98 4.76 -0.16
CA PHE A 6 11.32 5.46 -1.27
C PHE A 6 10.46 6.62 -0.77
N SER A 7 10.76 7.17 0.40
CA SER A 7 10.09 8.37 0.89
C SER A 7 10.17 9.48 -0.15
N ASP A 8 9.08 10.26 -0.30
CA ASP A 8 8.97 11.37 -1.26
C ASP A 8 9.12 10.96 -2.75
N SER A 9 9.05 9.67 -3.07
CA SER A 9 9.17 9.18 -4.45
C SER A 9 7.83 9.21 -5.19
N ALA A 10 7.87 9.19 -6.52
CA ALA A 10 6.70 9.18 -7.38
C ALA A 10 6.62 7.91 -8.23
N PHE A 11 5.46 7.25 -8.20
CA PHE A 11 5.18 5.99 -8.88
C PHE A 11 3.85 6.06 -9.67
N ASP A 12 3.42 7.24 -10.11
CA ASP A 12 2.14 7.43 -10.80
C ASP A 12 1.90 6.42 -11.94
N SER A 13 0.70 5.82 -11.95
CA SER A 13 0.24 4.87 -12.99
C SER A 13 1.09 3.59 -13.13
N CYS A 14 1.82 3.19 -12.10
CA CYS A 14 2.64 1.99 -12.13
C CYS A 14 1.81 0.70 -11.98
N GLN A 15 2.27 -0.36 -12.67
CA GLN A 15 1.75 -1.72 -12.52
C GLN A 15 2.61 -2.46 -11.49
N LEU A 16 2.09 -2.66 -10.29
CA LEU A 16 2.81 -3.19 -9.12
C LEU A 16 2.19 -4.50 -8.62
N GLN A 17 1.58 -5.28 -9.52
CA GLN A 17 1.00 -6.59 -9.17
C GLN A 17 2.08 -7.51 -8.60
N ASN A 18 1.76 -8.21 -7.52
CA ASN A 18 2.67 -9.12 -6.81
C ASN A 18 3.97 -8.45 -6.32
N ALA A 19 4.04 -7.12 -6.32
CA ALA A 19 5.20 -6.40 -5.83
C ALA A 19 5.36 -6.62 -4.32
N ASN A 20 6.61 -6.80 -3.88
CA ASN A 20 6.93 -6.90 -2.47
C ASN A 20 7.70 -5.65 -2.02
N PHE A 21 7.03 -4.82 -1.22
CA PHE A 21 7.54 -3.62 -0.57
C PHE A 21 7.75 -3.81 0.93
N SER A 22 7.59 -5.01 1.49
CA SER A 22 7.55 -5.15 2.94
C SER A 22 8.79 -4.58 3.64
N ASN A 23 8.60 -4.09 4.86
CA ASN A 23 9.65 -3.44 5.67
C ASN A 23 10.26 -2.17 5.02
N SER A 24 9.57 -1.52 4.08
CA SER A 24 10.09 -0.33 3.40
C SER A 24 9.57 0.97 4.00
N GLN A 25 10.35 2.03 3.83
CA GLN A 25 9.96 3.40 4.16
C GLN A 25 9.44 4.09 2.91
N LEU A 26 8.14 4.43 2.91
CA LEU A 26 7.43 4.96 1.76
C LEU A 26 6.73 6.28 2.10
N ALA A 27 6.96 6.84 3.28
CA ALA A 27 6.26 8.04 3.75
C ALA A 27 6.30 9.18 2.72
N ARG A 28 5.17 9.87 2.55
CA ARG A 28 4.98 11.00 1.60
C ARG A 28 5.18 10.65 0.12
N SER A 29 5.31 9.37 -0.24
CA SER A 29 5.37 8.96 -1.64
C SER A 29 4.01 9.02 -2.33
N ASN A 30 4.03 9.08 -3.66
CA ASN A 30 2.86 9.08 -4.50
C ASN A 30 2.75 7.76 -5.27
N PHE A 31 1.64 7.05 -5.08
CA PHE A 31 1.24 5.84 -5.76
C PHE A 31 -0.14 5.98 -6.40
N ARG A 32 -0.47 7.13 -6.99
CA ARG A 32 -1.75 7.37 -7.68
C ARG A 32 -1.93 6.50 -8.91
N ASN A 33 -3.17 6.08 -9.16
CA ASN A 33 -3.58 5.29 -10.33
C ASN A 33 -2.76 4.01 -10.57
N CYS A 34 -2.19 3.44 -9.51
CA CYS A 34 -1.40 2.21 -9.55
C CYS A 34 -2.29 0.98 -9.35
N SER A 35 -1.77 -0.19 -9.69
CA SER A 35 -2.42 -1.46 -9.32
C SER A 35 -1.49 -2.26 -8.41
N PHE A 36 -2.01 -2.65 -7.26
CA PHE A 36 -1.33 -3.40 -6.20
C PHE A 36 -1.95 -4.78 -6.00
N GLU A 37 -2.52 -5.36 -7.06
CA GLU A 37 -3.12 -6.69 -6.96
C GLU A 37 -2.13 -7.70 -6.35
N SER A 38 -2.51 -8.30 -5.23
CA SER A 38 -1.68 -9.26 -4.49
C SER A 38 -0.30 -8.73 -4.07
N ALA A 39 -0.12 -7.41 -3.97
CA ALA A 39 1.12 -6.81 -3.47
C ALA A 39 1.25 -6.96 -1.95
N CYS A 40 2.49 -7.00 -1.46
CA CYS A 40 2.81 -7.02 -0.03
C CYS A 40 3.40 -5.68 0.39
N MET A 41 2.67 -4.96 1.24
CA MET A 41 3.06 -3.69 1.84
C MET A 41 3.05 -3.79 3.37
N ASP A 42 3.40 -4.95 3.91
CA ASP A 42 3.45 -5.23 5.34
C ASP A 42 4.67 -4.55 6.00
N ASP A 43 4.54 -4.18 7.27
CA ASP A 43 5.59 -3.53 8.07
C ASP A 43 6.16 -2.26 7.41
N CYS A 44 5.35 -1.55 6.63
CA CYS A 44 5.77 -0.34 5.92
C CYS A 44 5.37 0.93 6.67
N ASP A 45 6.20 1.96 6.55
CA ASP A 45 5.78 3.33 6.87
C ASP A 45 5.11 3.96 5.65
N LEU A 46 3.79 4.12 5.72
CA LEU A 46 2.92 4.66 4.65
C LEU A 46 2.30 6.01 5.07
N ASN A 47 2.92 6.71 6.03
CA ASN A 47 2.40 7.98 6.50
C ASN A 47 2.36 9.01 5.36
N ILE A 48 1.20 9.66 5.18
CA ILE A 48 0.97 10.68 4.13
C ILE A 48 1.19 10.13 2.70
N VAL A 49 1.14 8.81 2.50
CA VAL A 49 1.19 8.23 1.14
C VAL A 49 -0.12 8.50 0.41
N ASP A 50 -0.04 8.74 -0.90
CA ASP A 50 -1.21 8.90 -1.76
C ASP A 50 -1.43 7.69 -2.67
N PHE A 51 -2.49 6.92 -2.41
CA PHE A 51 -3.00 5.81 -3.20
C PHE A 51 -4.26 6.17 -4.01
N SER A 52 -4.56 7.46 -4.20
CA SER A 52 -5.79 7.87 -4.88
C SER A 52 -5.89 7.29 -6.29
N GLY A 53 -7.04 6.69 -6.60
CA GLY A 53 -7.30 6.04 -7.88
C GLY A 53 -6.60 4.69 -8.06
N SER A 54 -5.91 4.18 -7.04
CA SER A 54 -5.20 2.91 -7.11
C SER A 54 -6.05 1.74 -6.62
N ASP A 55 -5.83 0.58 -7.24
CA ASP A 55 -6.43 -0.67 -6.76
C ASP A 55 -5.51 -1.30 -5.72
N VAL A 56 -5.97 -1.31 -4.46
CA VAL A 56 -5.27 -1.88 -3.30
C VAL A 56 -6.06 -2.99 -2.62
N LEU A 57 -7.19 -3.43 -3.19
CA LEU A 57 -8.19 -4.26 -2.49
C LEU A 57 -7.62 -5.60 -2.02
N THR A 58 -6.70 -6.19 -2.79
CA THR A 58 -6.07 -7.49 -2.49
C THR A 58 -4.65 -7.35 -1.95
N ALA A 59 -4.15 -6.14 -1.77
CA ALA A 59 -2.84 -5.89 -1.19
C ALA A 59 -2.84 -6.11 0.32
N SER A 60 -1.70 -6.54 0.86
CA SER A 60 -1.51 -6.70 2.31
C SER A 60 -0.87 -5.45 2.91
N PHE A 61 -1.41 -4.99 4.04
CA PHE A 61 -0.95 -3.81 4.80
C PHE A 61 -0.76 -4.13 6.29
N GLU A 62 -0.39 -5.37 6.60
CA GLU A 62 -0.26 -5.82 7.99
C GLU A 62 0.84 -5.07 8.72
N ARG A 63 0.53 -4.59 9.93
CA ARG A 63 1.46 -3.82 10.78
C ARG A 63 2.02 -2.54 10.15
N SER A 64 1.44 -2.07 9.05
CA SER A 64 1.87 -0.84 8.38
C SER A 64 1.19 0.40 8.94
N ASN A 65 1.88 1.53 8.89
CA ASN A 65 1.36 2.82 9.34
C ASN A 65 0.72 3.59 8.17
N TYR A 66 -0.60 3.56 8.04
CA TYR A 66 -1.35 4.21 6.94
C TYR A 66 -2.48 5.13 7.43
N LEU A 67 -2.46 5.56 8.69
CA LEU A 67 -3.55 6.37 9.27
C LEU A 67 -3.80 7.68 8.52
N ASP A 68 -2.74 8.29 8.00
CA ASP A 68 -2.78 9.56 7.27
C ASP A 68 -2.69 9.38 5.74
N ALA A 69 -2.84 8.15 5.22
CA ALA A 69 -2.76 7.90 3.78
C ALA A 69 -4.02 8.39 3.04
N ALA A 70 -3.84 9.06 1.90
CA ALA A 70 -4.92 9.28 0.95
C ALA A 70 -5.22 7.95 0.24
N GLY A 71 -6.24 7.24 0.69
CA GLY A 71 -6.44 5.80 0.42
C GLY A 71 -6.80 4.99 1.67
N PHE A 72 -6.92 5.63 2.83
CA PHE A 72 -7.23 4.99 4.10
C PHE A 72 -8.47 4.09 4.07
N ASN A 73 -9.55 4.52 3.39
CA ASN A 73 -10.80 3.76 3.35
C ASN A 73 -10.66 2.49 2.49
N GLU A 74 -9.90 2.57 1.41
CA GLU A 74 -9.58 1.49 0.49
C GLU A 74 -8.70 0.45 1.20
N ILE A 75 -7.66 0.89 1.92
CA ILE A 75 -6.81 0.02 2.74
C ILE A 75 -7.63 -0.66 3.84
N LYS A 76 -8.52 0.08 4.51
CA LYS A 76 -9.42 -0.49 5.53
C LYS A 76 -10.35 -1.56 4.95
N SER A 77 -10.87 -1.32 3.75
CA SER A 77 -11.72 -2.29 3.02
C SER A 77 -10.94 -3.54 2.62
N ALA A 78 -9.70 -3.38 2.15
CA ALA A 78 -8.79 -4.49 1.83
C ALA A 78 -8.57 -5.40 3.05
N ARG A 79 -8.24 -4.82 4.21
CA ARG A 79 -8.04 -5.58 5.45
C ARG A 79 -9.30 -6.31 5.92
N LEU A 80 -10.45 -5.64 5.90
CA LEU A 80 -11.71 -6.27 6.29
C LEU A 80 -12.07 -7.44 5.38
N SER A 81 -11.84 -7.31 4.06
CA SER A 81 -12.10 -8.38 3.10
C SER A 81 -11.23 -9.61 3.36
N LYS A 82 -9.97 -9.38 3.75
CA LYS A 82 -9.00 -10.43 4.09
C LYS A 82 -9.38 -11.15 5.39
N ASP A 83 -9.79 -10.41 6.41
CA ASP A 83 -10.27 -10.97 7.68
C ASP A 83 -11.51 -11.85 7.48
N LEU A 84 -12.43 -11.43 6.61
CA LEU A 84 -13.64 -12.21 6.29
C LEU A 84 -13.33 -13.47 5.47
N ALA A 85 -12.29 -13.44 4.64
CA ALA A 85 -11.85 -14.60 3.86
C ALA A 85 -11.04 -15.63 4.67
N ALA A 86 -10.55 -15.25 5.86
CA ALA A 86 -9.72 -16.09 6.72
C ALA A 86 -10.50 -16.88 7.78
N GLY A 87 -11.82 -16.66 7.90
CA GLY A 87 -12.74 -17.39 8.80
C GLY A 87 -13.56 -18.44 8.06
#